data_AF-A0AAW2JJI7-F1
#
_entry.id   AF-A0AAW2JJI7-F1
#
_cell.length_a   1.000
_cell.length_b   1.000
_cell.length_c   1.000
_cell.angle_alpha   90.00
_cell.angle_beta   90.00
_cell.angle_gamma   90.00
#
_symmetry.space_group_name_H-M   'P 1'
#
loop_
_entity.id
_entity.type
_entity.pdbx_description
1 polymer ?
#
loop_
_entity_poly.entity_id
_entity_poly.type
_entity_poly.pdbx_seq_one_letter_code
_entity_poly.pdbx_strand_id
1 'polypeptide(L)'
;MDRRAVYGPRDGTVLSQQLQHRSDDIPEGDIDVVLQAKRADGVFWNYFKDHDMHVRVLDVLHQIGFYGVYRCGRLVYDCHLITALVERWRPETHTFHFRVGEATITLEDVQIIWALPIDGLPVTGLDIERSTEEWQIYCREYLGFSPDEEAFKGSRLHTHAIMNFIRTVEITHDTPRPL
;
A
#
# COMPACT_ATOMS: atom_id res chain seq x y z
N MET A 1 -10.92 3.09 -33.01
CA MET A 1 -11.47 3.93 -31.92
C MET A 1 -12.04 5.19 -32.56
N ASP A 2 -13.25 5.61 -32.21
CA ASP A 2 -13.83 6.87 -32.70
C ASP A 2 -13.04 8.05 -32.14
N ARG A 3 -12.54 8.90 -33.05
CA ARG A 3 -11.65 10.05 -32.79
C ARG A 3 -12.42 11.31 -32.38
N ARG A 4 -13.76 11.27 -32.33
CA ARG A 4 -14.62 12.44 -32.02
C ARG A 4 -15.24 12.42 -30.63
N ALA A 5 -14.99 11.40 -29.82
CA ALA A 5 -15.47 11.39 -28.45
C ALA A 5 -14.67 12.41 -27.62
N VAL A 6 -15.34 13.45 -27.14
CA VAL A 6 -14.80 14.34 -26.11
C VAL A 6 -14.74 13.53 -24.82
N TYR A 7 -13.54 13.15 -24.39
CA TYR A 7 -13.33 12.42 -23.14
C TYR A 7 -13.18 13.42 -22.00
N GLY A 8 -14.15 13.46 -21.10
CA GLY A 8 -14.14 14.36 -19.94
C GLY A 8 -15.39 15.23 -19.84
N PRO A 9 -15.44 16.13 -18.85
CA PRO A 9 -16.56 17.03 -18.63
C PRO A 9 -16.80 17.95 -19.83
N ARG A 10 -18.06 18.27 -20.10
CA ARG A 10 -18.46 19.17 -21.20
C ARG A 10 -17.91 20.58 -21.02
N ASP A 11 -17.65 20.96 -19.77
CA ASP A 11 -16.95 22.18 -19.41
C ASP A 11 -15.53 21.81 -18.95
N GLY A 12 -14.53 22.16 -19.74
CA GLY A 12 -13.13 21.88 -19.41
C GLY A 12 -12.57 22.70 -18.25
N THR A 13 -13.26 23.78 -17.85
CA THR A 13 -12.80 24.66 -16.75
C THR A 13 -12.85 23.99 -15.38
N VAL A 14 -13.61 22.89 -15.24
CA VAL A 14 -13.70 22.13 -13.98
C VAL A 14 -12.47 21.24 -13.76
N LEU A 15 -11.68 20.95 -14.79
CA LEU A 15 -10.46 20.15 -14.70
C LEU A 15 -9.22 21.03 -14.47
N SER A 16 -9.19 21.69 -13.31
CA SER A 16 -8.11 22.62 -12.94
C SER A 16 -6.70 21.99 -12.93
N GLN A 17 -6.57 20.68 -12.86
CA GLN A 17 -5.31 19.95 -12.83
C GLN A 17 -5.01 19.21 -14.15
N GLN A 18 -5.82 19.38 -15.21
CA GLN A 18 -5.66 18.64 -16.46
C GLN A 18 -4.28 18.80 -17.11
N LEU A 19 -3.69 20.00 -17.09
CA LEU A 19 -2.38 20.29 -17.68
C LEU A 19 -1.21 19.59 -16.96
N GLN A 20 -1.43 19.11 -15.74
CA GLN A 20 -0.45 18.34 -14.96
C GLN A 20 -0.86 16.86 -14.87
N HIS A 21 -2.01 16.51 -15.45
CA HIS A 21 -2.53 15.17 -15.40
C HIS A 21 -1.87 14.33 -16.49
N ARG A 22 -1.40 13.13 -16.14
CA ARG A 22 -0.70 12.24 -17.07
C ARG A 22 -1.47 11.86 -18.35
N SER A 23 -2.78 12.09 -18.40
CA SER A 23 -3.55 11.94 -19.64
C SER A 23 -3.22 13.00 -20.70
N ASP A 24 -2.64 14.13 -20.29
CA ASP A 24 -2.16 15.19 -21.18
C ASP A 24 -0.92 14.74 -21.95
N ASP A 25 -0.10 13.88 -21.32
CA ASP A 25 1.09 13.25 -21.90
C ASP A 25 0.77 12.12 -22.89
N ILE A 26 -0.49 11.92 -23.27
CA ILE A 26 -0.90 10.93 -24.29
C ILE A 26 -1.08 11.66 -25.63
N PRO A 27 0.00 11.91 -26.40
CA PRO A 27 -0.15 12.35 -27.78
C PRO A 27 -0.80 11.23 -28.62
N GLU A 28 -1.28 11.56 -29.81
CA GLU A 28 -1.97 10.65 -30.75
C GLU A 28 -1.21 9.35 -31.13
N GLY A 29 0.02 9.12 -30.64
CA GLY A 29 0.87 7.99 -31.05
C GLY A 29 1.76 7.33 -30.00
N ASP A 30 1.78 7.75 -28.72
CA ASP A 30 2.65 7.11 -27.72
C ASP A 30 1.85 6.59 -26.51
N ILE A 31 1.27 5.40 -26.68
CA ILE A 31 0.41 4.71 -25.71
C ILE A 31 1.25 3.87 -24.73
N ASP A 32 2.57 3.81 -24.91
CA ASP A 32 3.40 2.73 -24.36
C ASP A 32 4.04 3.06 -22.99
N VAL A 33 3.79 4.24 -22.40
CA VAL A 33 4.30 4.57 -21.06
C VAL A 33 3.41 3.98 -19.97
N VAL A 34 3.67 2.72 -19.65
CA VAL A 34 2.99 1.98 -18.58
C VAL A 34 3.57 2.34 -17.20
N LEU A 35 2.69 2.70 -16.26
CA LEU A 35 3.08 2.92 -14.88
C LEU A 35 3.60 1.63 -14.25
N GLN A 36 4.82 1.67 -13.74
CA GLN A 36 5.35 0.61 -12.90
C GLN A 36 4.93 0.84 -11.45
N ALA A 37 3.98 0.06 -10.97
CA ALA A 37 3.70 0.03 -9.55
C ALA A 37 4.89 -0.59 -8.80
N LYS A 38 5.45 0.17 -7.86
CA LYS A 38 6.52 -0.32 -6.98
C LYS A 38 5.89 -0.85 -5.70
N ARG A 39 6.12 -2.13 -5.42
CA ARG A 39 5.79 -2.74 -4.12
C ARG A 39 7.06 -3.28 -3.46
N ALA A 40 7.21 -3.02 -2.17
CA ALA A 40 8.37 -3.43 -1.38
C ALA A 40 8.09 -4.66 -0.49
N ASP A 41 6.86 -5.19 -0.50
CA ASP A 41 6.39 -6.28 0.37
C ASP A 41 6.56 -7.68 -0.24
N GLY A 42 7.11 -7.80 -1.44
CA GLY A 42 7.26 -9.09 -2.13
C GLY A 42 8.09 -10.11 -1.34
N VAL A 43 9.17 -9.67 -0.67
CA VAL A 43 10.01 -10.55 0.16
C VAL A 43 9.23 -11.07 1.38
N PHE A 44 8.39 -10.22 1.98
CA PHE A 44 7.55 -10.58 3.12
C PHE A 44 6.52 -11.65 2.72
N TRP A 45 5.73 -11.41 1.67
CA TRP A 45 4.71 -12.37 1.24
C TRP A 45 5.29 -13.66 0.69
N ASN A 46 6.46 -13.63 0.05
CA ASN A 46 7.13 -14.85 -0.40
C ASN A 46 7.54 -15.74 0.78
N TYR A 47 7.95 -15.17 1.91
CA TYR A 47 8.30 -15.95 3.09
C TYR A 47 7.07 -16.63 3.71
N PHE A 48 5.99 -15.88 3.92
CA PHE A 48 4.74 -16.39 4.49
C PHE A 48 3.90 -17.24 3.52
N LYS A 49 4.38 -17.45 2.29
CA LYS A 49 3.81 -18.44 1.38
C LYS A 49 4.13 -19.86 1.82
N ASP A 50 5.34 -20.06 2.34
CA ASP A 50 5.87 -21.37 2.73
C ASP A 50 5.95 -21.52 4.27
N HIS A 51 5.64 -20.47 5.02
CA HIS A 51 5.69 -20.43 6.48
C HIS A 51 4.38 -19.87 7.05
N ASP A 52 3.73 -20.62 7.93
CA ASP A 52 2.55 -20.13 8.62
C ASP A 52 2.93 -19.07 9.65
N MET A 53 2.08 -18.04 9.74
CA MET A 53 2.22 -17.03 10.77
C MET A 53 1.77 -17.60 12.12
N HIS A 54 2.57 -17.40 13.17
CA HIS A 54 2.29 -17.95 14.49
C HIS A 54 0.92 -17.47 15.01
N VAL A 55 0.16 -18.38 15.67
CA VAL A 55 -1.23 -18.15 16.08
C VAL A 55 -1.45 -16.85 16.88
N ARG A 56 -0.55 -16.51 17.82
CA ARG A 56 -0.64 -15.23 18.56
C ARG A 56 -0.57 -14.00 17.66
N VAL A 57 0.22 -14.04 16.59
CA VAL A 57 0.30 -12.92 15.64
C VAL A 57 -1.00 -12.85 14.86
N LEU A 58 -1.58 -13.99 14.46
CA LEU A 58 -2.90 -14.04 13.86
C LEU A 58 -3.98 -13.49 14.81
N ASP A 59 -3.93 -13.82 16.09
CA ASP A 59 -4.86 -13.31 17.11
C ASP A 59 -4.76 -11.77 17.23
N VAL A 60 -3.54 -11.23 17.26
CA VAL A 60 -3.32 -9.78 17.26
C VAL A 60 -3.88 -9.16 15.99
N LEU A 61 -3.57 -9.72 14.80
CA LEU A 61 -4.10 -9.25 13.52
C LEU A 61 -5.63 -9.26 13.48
N HIS A 62 -6.26 -10.27 14.08
CA HIS A 62 -7.71 -10.31 14.23
C HIS A 62 -8.22 -9.16 15.11
N GLN A 63 -7.60 -8.95 16.27
CA GLN A 63 -8.00 -7.91 17.22
C GLN A 63 -7.87 -6.50 16.65
N ILE A 64 -6.82 -6.24 15.86
CA ILE A 64 -6.60 -4.92 15.24
C ILE A 64 -7.28 -4.77 13.87
N GLY A 65 -7.98 -5.80 13.37
CA GLY A 65 -8.69 -5.77 12.08
C GLY A 65 -7.80 -5.91 10.84
N PHE A 66 -6.53 -6.33 10.98
CA PHE A 66 -5.59 -6.53 9.87
C PHE A 66 -5.52 -7.97 9.37
N TYR A 67 -6.26 -8.89 9.97
CA TYR A 67 -6.31 -10.28 9.51
C TYR A 67 -6.77 -10.39 8.05
N GLY A 68 -7.68 -9.51 7.62
CA GLY A 68 -8.11 -9.39 6.22
C GLY A 68 -6.95 -9.18 5.26
N VAL A 69 -6.06 -8.22 5.57
CA VAL A 69 -4.86 -7.93 4.78
C VAL A 69 -3.94 -9.13 4.69
N TYR A 70 -3.72 -9.82 5.81
CA TYR A 70 -2.94 -11.05 5.85
C TYR A 70 -3.53 -12.12 4.91
N ARG A 71 -4.85 -12.31 4.93
CA ARG A 71 -5.56 -13.28 4.08
C ARG A 71 -5.59 -12.88 2.61
N CYS A 72 -5.69 -11.60 2.29
CA CYS A 72 -5.59 -11.11 0.92
C CYS A 72 -4.19 -11.34 0.33
N GLY A 73 -3.15 -11.29 1.19
CA GLY A 73 -1.79 -11.59 0.81
C GLY A 73 -1.26 -10.66 -0.27
N ARG A 74 -0.45 -11.22 -1.18
CA ARG A 74 0.09 -10.47 -2.31
C ARG A 74 -0.92 -10.42 -3.46
N LEU A 75 -1.55 -9.27 -3.65
CA LEU A 75 -2.39 -9.01 -4.82
C LEU A 75 -1.55 -8.94 -6.09
N VAL A 76 -1.96 -9.70 -7.11
CA VAL A 76 -1.47 -9.55 -8.48
C VAL A 76 -2.25 -8.42 -9.12
N TYR A 77 -1.55 -7.45 -9.69
CA TYR A 77 -2.15 -6.35 -10.42
C TYR A 77 -1.64 -6.30 -11.85
N ASP A 78 -2.48 -5.79 -12.74
CA ASP A 78 -2.11 -5.51 -14.12
C ASP A 78 -1.68 -4.04 -14.22
N CYS A 79 -0.40 -3.79 -14.49
CA CYS A 79 0.13 -2.44 -14.65
C CYS A 79 -0.59 -1.68 -15.78
N HIS A 80 -1.03 -2.34 -16.85
CA HIS A 80 -1.75 -1.70 -17.94
C HIS A 80 -3.14 -1.28 -17.48
N LEU A 81 -3.83 -2.14 -16.70
CA LEU A 81 -5.13 -1.78 -16.13
C LEU A 81 -4.99 -0.61 -15.13
N ILE A 82 -4.01 -0.66 -14.22
CA ILE A 82 -3.74 0.44 -13.30
C ILE A 82 -3.44 1.72 -14.09
N THR A 83 -2.61 1.64 -15.12
CA THR A 83 -2.28 2.76 -15.98
C THR A 83 -3.55 3.34 -16.62
N ALA A 84 -4.40 2.50 -17.21
CA ALA A 84 -5.66 2.94 -17.78
C ALA A 84 -6.61 3.56 -16.75
N LEU A 85 -6.62 3.09 -15.50
CA LEU A 85 -7.41 3.65 -14.42
C LEU A 85 -6.87 5.00 -13.96
N VAL A 86 -5.56 5.13 -13.74
CA VAL A 86 -4.95 6.42 -13.33
C VAL A 86 -5.14 7.49 -14.43
N GLU A 87 -5.14 7.12 -15.71
CA GLU A 87 -5.50 8.04 -16.81
C GLU A 87 -6.93 8.57 -16.74
N ARG A 88 -7.84 7.81 -16.14
CA ARG A 88 -9.27 8.14 -16.01
C ARG A 88 -9.61 8.75 -14.66
N TRP A 89 -8.70 8.68 -13.69
CA TRP A 89 -8.84 9.29 -12.39
C TRP A 89 -8.83 10.80 -12.50
N ARG A 90 -9.79 11.47 -11.86
CA ARG A 90 -9.82 12.92 -11.72
C ARG A 90 -9.58 13.26 -10.25
N PRO A 91 -8.38 13.77 -9.90
CA PRO A 91 -8.07 14.12 -8.52
C PRO A 91 -8.98 15.23 -7.98
N GLU A 92 -9.54 16.07 -8.84
CA GLU A 92 -10.43 17.17 -8.43
C GLU A 92 -11.77 16.68 -7.85
N THR A 93 -12.30 15.56 -8.36
CA THR A 93 -13.58 14.99 -7.92
C THR A 93 -13.42 13.66 -7.18
N HIS A 94 -12.21 13.12 -7.14
CA HIS A 94 -11.90 11.77 -6.64
C HIS A 94 -12.71 10.67 -7.35
N THR A 95 -12.92 10.80 -8.66
CA THR A 95 -13.69 9.83 -9.46
C THR A 95 -12.94 9.38 -10.72
N PHE A 96 -13.24 8.18 -11.20
CA PHE A 96 -12.85 7.69 -12.51
C PHE A 96 -13.90 8.09 -13.54
N HIS A 97 -13.47 8.66 -14.66
CA HIS A 97 -14.34 8.96 -15.79
C HIS A 97 -14.23 7.88 -16.87
N PHE A 98 -15.28 7.09 -17.03
CA PHE A 98 -15.43 6.10 -18.08
C PHE A 98 -16.38 6.58 -19.18
N ARG A 99 -16.41 5.86 -20.31
CA ARG A 99 -17.36 6.16 -21.40
C ARG A 99 -18.83 6.02 -20.99
N VAL A 100 -19.09 5.20 -19.99
CA VAL A 100 -20.45 4.85 -19.53
C VAL A 100 -20.89 5.63 -18.29
N GLY A 101 -20.02 6.49 -17.74
CA GLY A 101 -20.30 7.24 -16.53
C GLY A 101 -19.07 7.40 -15.65
N GLU A 102 -19.29 7.88 -14.44
CA GLU A 102 -18.28 8.09 -13.41
C GLU A 102 -18.33 6.98 -12.37
N ALA A 103 -17.19 6.64 -11.78
CA ALA A 103 -17.10 5.71 -10.66
C ALA A 103 -16.23 6.30 -9.56
N THR A 104 -16.70 6.22 -8.31
CA THR A 104 -15.94 6.68 -7.13
C THR A 104 -15.50 5.45 -6.35
N ILE A 105 -14.26 5.41 -5.87
CA ILE A 105 -13.85 4.42 -4.86
C ILE A 105 -14.21 4.98 -3.50
N THR A 106 -15.02 4.25 -2.76
CA THR A 106 -15.44 4.58 -1.40
C THR A 106 -14.57 3.85 -0.37
N LEU A 107 -14.66 4.26 0.90
CA LEU A 107 -14.05 3.51 1.99
C LEU A 107 -14.65 2.09 2.11
N GLU A 108 -15.94 1.92 1.82
CA GLU A 108 -16.60 0.61 1.82
C GLU A 108 -15.96 -0.33 0.78
N ASP A 109 -15.61 0.17 -0.41
CA ASP A 109 -14.89 -0.62 -1.41
C ASP A 109 -13.52 -1.08 -0.88
N VAL A 110 -12.80 -0.19 -0.18
CA VAL A 110 -11.50 -0.52 0.45
C VAL A 110 -11.68 -1.56 1.55
N GLN A 111 -12.72 -1.44 2.37
CA GLN A 111 -13.08 -2.43 3.38
C GLN A 111 -13.34 -3.78 2.73
N ILE A 112 -14.09 -3.85 1.63
CA ILE A 112 -14.40 -5.11 0.96
C ILE A 112 -13.14 -5.75 0.35
N ILE A 113 -12.29 -4.94 -0.31
CA ILE A 113 -11.09 -5.46 -1.00
C ILE A 113 -10.02 -5.94 -0.02
N TRP A 114 -9.81 -5.22 1.08
CA TRP A 114 -8.72 -5.50 2.03
C TRP A 114 -9.18 -6.12 3.34
N ALA A 115 -10.50 -6.21 3.56
CA ALA A 115 -11.08 -6.55 4.87
C ALA A 115 -10.50 -5.70 6.00
N LEU A 116 -10.24 -4.42 5.71
CA LEU A 116 -9.75 -3.43 6.68
C LEU A 116 -10.94 -2.72 7.35
N PRO A 117 -10.89 -2.49 8.67
CA PRO A 117 -11.89 -1.66 9.34
C PRO A 117 -11.81 -0.22 8.84
N ILE A 118 -12.96 0.36 8.51
CA ILE A 118 -13.10 1.77 8.12
C ILE A 118 -13.56 2.67 9.28
N ASP A 119 -13.97 2.04 10.38
CA ASP A 119 -14.33 2.70 11.63
C ASP A 119 -13.16 2.63 12.63
N GLY A 120 -13.02 3.66 13.46
CA GLY A 120 -12.02 3.72 14.52
C GLY A 120 -10.98 4.82 14.34
N LEU A 121 -9.90 4.75 15.12
CA LEU A 121 -8.82 5.72 15.03
C LEU A 121 -7.97 5.44 13.78
N PRO A 122 -7.64 6.48 12.99
CA PRO A 122 -6.79 6.30 11.82
C PRO A 122 -5.39 5.87 12.26
N VAL A 123 -4.91 4.77 11.68
CA VAL A 123 -3.51 4.36 11.84
C VAL A 123 -2.67 5.17 10.84
N THR A 124 -2.07 6.26 11.31
CA THR A 124 -1.19 7.10 10.49
C THR A 124 0.26 6.64 10.62
N GLY A 125 0.99 6.63 9.50
CA GLY A 125 2.23 5.85 9.36
C GLY A 125 3.54 6.61 9.51
N LEU A 126 3.53 7.83 10.05
CA LEU A 126 4.77 8.62 10.19
C LEU A 126 4.83 9.25 11.57
N ASP A 127 5.65 8.65 12.43
CA ASP A 127 6.22 9.38 13.56
C ASP A 127 7.36 10.24 13.03
N ILE A 128 7.32 11.55 13.30
CA ILE A 128 8.38 12.49 12.92
C ILE A 128 9.14 13.01 14.15
N GLU A 129 8.78 12.53 15.33
CA GLU A 129 9.31 13.01 16.60
C GLU A 129 10.49 12.15 17.05
N ARG A 130 10.45 10.84 16.81
CA ARG A 130 11.53 9.92 17.22
C ARG A 130 12.76 9.96 16.34
N SER A 131 13.93 9.98 16.97
CA SER A 131 15.22 9.76 16.31
C SER A 131 15.40 8.30 15.87
N THR A 132 16.40 8.04 15.03
CA THR A 132 16.74 6.66 14.64
C THR A 132 17.15 5.82 15.85
N GLU A 133 17.89 6.38 16.81
CA GLU A 133 18.28 5.65 18.03
C GLU A 133 17.06 5.26 18.88
N GLU A 134 16.08 6.15 19.01
CA GLU A 134 14.84 5.86 19.72
C GLU A 134 14.04 4.76 19.02
N TRP A 135 14.02 4.75 17.69
CA TRP A 135 13.43 3.67 16.91
C TRP A 135 14.16 2.34 17.07
N GLN A 136 15.48 2.35 17.19
CA GLN A 136 16.27 1.15 17.47
C GLN A 136 15.95 0.56 18.85
N ILE A 137 15.83 1.41 19.87
CA ILE A 137 15.41 1.01 21.22
C ILE A 137 14.00 0.40 21.16
N TYR A 138 13.08 1.07 20.47
CA TYR A 138 11.70 0.59 20.31
C TYR A 138 11.65 -0.78 19.61
N CYS A 139 12.42 -0.97 18.53
CA CYS A 139 12.51 -2.26 17.85
C CYS A 139 13.08 -3.34 18.78
N ARG A 140 14.08 -3.00 19.60
CA ARG A 140 14.65 -3.95 20.56
C ARG A 140 13.61 -4.38 21.59
N GLU A 141 12.83 -3.44 22.11
CA GLU A 141 11.81 -3.70 23.13
C GLU A 141 10.62 -4.50 22.57
N TYR A 142 10.11 -4.14 21.40
CA TYR A 142 8.87 -4.76 20.88
C TYR A 142 9.10 -5.90 19.90
N LEU A 143 10.21 -5.87 19.15
CA LEU A 143 10.53 -6.88 18.14
C LEU A 143 11.64 -7.84 18.59
N GLY A 144 12.34 -7.53 19.70
CA GLY A 144 13.44 -8.35 20.21
C GLY A 144 14.75 -8.20 19.44
N PHE A 145 14.85 -7.23 18.52
CA PHE A 145 16.09 -6.94 17.78
C PHE A 145 16.24 -5.44 17.49
N SER A 146 17.50 -5.01 17.35
CA SER A 146 17.85 -3.62 17.05
C SER A 146 18.40 -3.55 15.62
N PRO A 147 17.66 -3.00 14.65
CA PRO A 147 18.16 -2.83 13.29
C PRO A 147 19.31 -1.81 13.23
N ASP A 148 20.23 -1.97 12.29
CA ASP A 148 21.26 -0.96 12.02
C ASP A 148 20.64 0.32 11.46
N GLU A 149 21.36 1.45 11.52
CA GLU A 149 20.87 2.75 11.03
C GLU A 149 20.46 2.68 9.55
N GLU A 150 21.20 1.93 8.73
CA GLU A 150 20.94 1.70 7.31
C GLU A 150 19.63 0.94 7.04
N ALA A 151 19.09 0.26 8.05
CA ALA A 151 17.78 -0.41 7.96
C ALA A 151 16.61 0.59 8.03
N PHE A 152 16.88 1.87 8.29
CA PHE A 152 15.86 2.91 8.38
C PHE A 152 15.91 3.89 7.20
N LYS A 153 14.73 4.35 6.78
CA LYS A 153 14.57 5.49 5.87
C LYS A 153 13.62 6.52 6.51
N GLY A 154 14.19 7.42 7.31
CA GLY A 154 13.42 8.22 8.26
C GLY A 154 12.79 7.30 9.32
N SER A 155 11.53 7.51 9.66
CA SER A 155 10.79 6.65 10.60
C SER A 155 10.27 5.33 10.00
N ARG A 156 10.79 4.90 8.86
CA ARG A 156 10.40 3.66 8.19
C ARG A 156 11.47 2.60 8.36
N LEU A 157 11.12 1.50 9.01
CA LEU A 157 11.96 0.30 9.05
C LEU A 157 11.82 -0.49 7.74
N HIS A 158 12.94 -0.80 7.09
CA HIS A 158 12.94 -1.63 5.89
C HIS A 158 12.46 -3.05 6.20
N THR A 159 11.45 -3.52 5.47
CA THR A 159 10.86 -4.86 5.64
C THR A 159 11.92 -5.97 5.59
N HIS A 160 12.97 -5.82 4.78
CA HIS A 160 14.05 -6.82 4.70
C HIS A 160 14.78 -7.05 6.03
N ALA A 161 14.87 -6.04 6.92
CA ALA A 161 15.55 -6.15 8.20
C ALA A 161 14.75 -7.04 9.15
N ILE A 162 13.43 -6.84 9.17
CA ILE A 162 12.47 -7.72 9.87
C ILE A 162 12.56 -9.15 9.31
N MET A 163 12.58 -9.30 7.98
CA MET A 163 12.65 -10.62 7.35
C MET A 163 13.96 -11.35 7.66
N ASN A 164 15.09 -10.66 7.68
CA ASN A 164 16.37 -11.25 8.03
C ASN A 164 16.35 -11.73 9.49
N PHE A 165 15.79 -10.94 10.40
CA PHE A 165 15.64 -11.34 11.79
C PHE A 165 14.72 -12.56 11.96
N ILE A 166 13.51 -12.53 11.38
CA ILE A 166 12.53 -13.63 11.48
C ILE A 166 13.11 -14.96 10.94
N ARG A 167 13.96 -14.91 9.91
CA ARG A 167 14.64 -16.10 9.37
C ARG A 167 15.67 -16.72 10.32
N THR A 168 16.17 -15.95 11.29
CA THR A 168 17.21 -16.40 12.24
C THR A 168 16.66 -16.84 13.58
N VAL A 169 15.39 -16.57 13.87
CA VAL A 169 14.78 -16.84 15.18
C VAL A 169 13.70 -17.90 15.06
N GLU A 170 13.72 -18.86 15.96
CA GLU A 170 12.64 -19.83 16.10
C GLU A 170 11.46 -19.18 16.83
N ILE A 171 10.32 -19.07 16.14
CA ILE A 171 9.11 -18.49 16.74
C ILE A 171 8.40 -19.58 17.55
N THR A 172 8.66 -19.61 18.85
CA THR A 172 8.01 -20.53 19.80
C THR A 172 6.90 -19.84 20.59
N HIS A 173 6.06 -20.64 21.25
CA HIS A 173 4.99 -20.15 22.14
C HIS A 173 5.52 -19.30 23.32
N ASP A 174 6.79 -19.48 23.71
CA ASP A 174 7.42 -18.88 24.89
C ASP A 174 8.51 -17.84 24.54
N THR A 175 8.36 -17.10 23.43
CA THR A 175 9.28 -15.97 23.15
C THR A 175 9.33 -15.03 24.38
N PRO A 176 10.48 -14.88 25.06
CA PRO A 176 10.55 -14.22 26.37
C PRO A 176 10.34 -12.71 26.24
N ARG A 177 9.79 -12.10 27.31
CA ARG A 177 9.79 -10.64 27.49
C ARG A 177 11.24 -10.12 27.40
N PRO A 178 11.53 -9.04 26.66
CA PRO A 178 12.80 -8.37 26.82
C PRO A 178 12.87 -7.82 28.25
N LEU A 179 14.03 -8.01 28.88
CA LEU A 179 14.39 -7.45 30.19
C LEU A 179 14.29 -5.92 30.18
#